data_AF-A0AA37PCN4-F1
#
_entry.id   AF-A0AA37PCN4-F1
#
_cell.length_a   1.000
_cell.length_b   1.000
_cell.length_c   1.000
_cell.angle_alpha   90.00
_cell.angle_beta   90.00
_cell.angle_gamma   90.00
#
_symmetry.space_group_name_H-M   'P 1'
#
loop_
_entity.id
_entity.type
_entity.pdbx_description
1 polymer ?
#
loop_
_entity_poly.entity_id
_entity_poly.type
_entity_poly.pdbx_seq_one_letter_code
_entity_poly.pdbx_strand_id
1 'polypeptide(L)'
;MIGLLWRTWRIKITDLRDHRAAEITGGIQRRNLNPLFQPTERLIHGIVQSFGCTGHVILARKLIVYISQRWQIPIPPSSWSALLEWTYILSSKPASTEWKIMGDPNRIIRADEVLSLWETLKGEPFSVNVGLHETDIYVKSLISAGRLDEAWEAIKQGCAGYDSLCEEVEEALFESLYPSAPPTSIARHRHLKTRQHMTWYTVQGWCQQWLRRTSKSLRHRPHLSPQIIPQFVGDFYRFLPDPITYTTNGGTVRIANKETNQKVKWVSRIVTSAPTQRLAPDPNRPKYAKPVGARDPEDLVPVLTQLGDPVYESMPITIRKSIKRMVRQRRQLRFGQDEKFLRSGKAMMRDDPGTDVADMYIPDVDTDIAEMGPQDARRLDKNVVLRALVW
;
A
#
# COMPACT_ATOMS: atom_id res chain seq x y z
N MET A 1 -24.71 -0.17 19.81
CA MET A 1 -24.40 1.28 19.72
C MET A 1 -25.65 2.18 19.72
N ILE A 2 -26.66 1.93 18.88
CA ILE A 2 -27.85 2.79 18.76
C ILE A 2 -28.57 3.02 20.10
N GLY A 3 -28.73 1.96 20.92
CA GLY A 3 -29.31 2.08 22.26
C GLY A 3 -28.50 2.98 23.20
N LEU A 4 -27.18 3.06 23.03
CA LEU A 4 -26.33 4.01 23.76
C LEU A 4 -26.64 5.44 23.32
N LEU A 5 -26.65 5.69 22.00
CA LEU A 5 -26.93 7.03 21.42
C LEU A 5 -28.29 7.60 21.87
N TRP A 6 -29.29 6.74 21.96
CA TRP A 6 -30.61 7.11 22.49
C TRP A 6 -30.57 7.38 24.01
N ARG A 7 -29.96 6.50 24.80
CA ARG A 7 -29.96 6.62 26.27
C ARG A 7 -29.22 7.85 26.76
N THR A 8 -28.06 8.16 26.18
CA THR A 8 -27.19 9.24 26.65
C THR A 8 -27.51 10.58 25.98
N TRP A 9 -27.66 10.60 24.65
CA TRP A 9 -27.82 11.84 23.88
C TRP A 9 -29.22 12.03 23.28
N ARG A 10 -30.12 11.06 23.44
CA ARG A 10 -31.49 11.06 22.86
C ARG A 10 -31.48 11.32 21.36
N ILE A 11 -30.49 10.75 20.67
CA ILE A 11 -30.44 10.73 19.22
C ILE A 11 -31.36 9.60 18.75
N LYS A 12 -32.35 9.94 17.92
CA LYS A 12 -33.24 9.00 17.24
C LYS A 12 -32.80 8.84 15.79
N ILE A 13 -32.87 7.60 15.31
CA ILE A 13 -32.68 7.25 13.91
C ILE A 13 -34.04 6.73 13.47
N THR A 14 -34.66 7.36 12.46
CA THR A 14 -36.04 7.06 12.06
C THR A 14 -36.17 5.66 11.47
N ASP A 15 -35.31 5.35 10.49
CA ASP A 15 -35.29 4.07 9.82
C ASP A 15 -33.89 3.44 9.92
N LEU A 16 -33.85 2.22 10.45
CA LEU A 16 -32.63 1.41 10.53
C LEU A 16 -32.54 0.40 9.38
N ARG A 17 -33.63 0.17 8.64
CA ARG A 17 -33.62 -0.76 7.50
C ARG A 17 -33.18 -0.04 6.24
N ASP A 18 -33.61 1.21 6.04
CA ASP A 18 -33.16 2.03 4.93
C ASP A 18 -32.26 3.18 5.39
N HIS A 19 -30.95 2.98 5.31
CA HIS A 19 -29.95 3.99 5.66
C HIS A 19 -29.96 5.22 4.74
N ARG A 20 -30.48 5.10 3.51
CA ARG A 20 -30.57 6.21 2.56
C ARG A 20 -31.74 7.12 2.93
N ALA A 21 -32.87 6.56 3.33
CA ALA A 21 -34.03 7.30 3.82
C ALA A 21 -33.91 7.72 5.31
N ALA A 22 -32.98 7.11 6.07
CA ALA A 22 -32.82 7.40 7.49
C ALA A 22 -32.57 8.89 7.77
N GLU A 23 -33.42 9.46 8.62
CA GLU A 23 -33.25 10.79 9.18
C GLU A 23 -32.80 10.68 10.64
N ILE A 24 -31.96 11.62 11.05
CA ILE A 24 -31.39 11.66 12.39
C ILE A 24 -31.99 12.87 13.09
N THR A 25 -32.72 12.62 14.18
CA THR A 25 -33.42 13.66 14.93
C THR A 25 -33.06 13.58 16.41
N GLY A 26 -33.22 14.70 17.13
CA GLY A 26 -33.01 14.77 18.58
C GLY A 26 -31.69 15.42 18.98
N GLY A 27 -30.96 14.83 19.92
CA GLY A 27 -29.70 15.43 20.42
C GLY A 27 -29.96 16.55 21.42
N ILE A 28 -29.96 16.19 22.70
CA ILE A 28 -30.08 17.17 23.78
C ILE A 28 -28.71 17.81 24.04
N GLN A 29 -28.55 19.08 23.65
CA GLN A 29 -27.54 19.95 24.24
C GLN A 29 -28.08 20.46 25.57
N ARG A 30 -27.92 19.69 26.66
CA ARG A 30 -28.20 20.32 27.97
C ARG A 30 -27.06 21.30 28.21
N ARG A 31 -27.39 22.56 28.46
CA ARG A 31 -26.43 23.63 28.79
C ARG A 31 -25.50 23.25 29.96
N ASN A 32 -25.90 22.26 30.78
CA ASN A 32 -25.16 21.74 31.94
C ASN A 32 -24.95 20.20 31.87
N LEU A 33 -24.57 19.64 30.71
CA LEU A 33 -24.05 18.27 30.70
C LEU A 33 -22.71 18.26 31.46
N ASN A 34 -22.55 17.35 32.41
CA ASN A 34 -21.24 17.03 32.96
C ASN A 34 -20.26 16.82 31.79
N PRO A 35 -19.03 17.36 31.85
CA PRO A 35 -18.05 17.28 30.76
C PRO A 35 -17.79 15.83 30.32
N LEU A 36 -18.00 14.87 31.22
CA LEU A 36 -17.89 13.43 30.96
C LEU A 36 -18.89 12.87 29.94
N PHE A 37 -20.04 13.52 29.73
CA PHE A 37 -21.07 13.07 28.78
C PHE A 37 -21.10 13.88 27.48
N GLN A 38 -20.14 14.78 27.27
CA GLN A 38 -20.00 15.44 25.98
C GLN A 38 -19.49 14.43 24.93
N PRO A 39 -20.05 14.42 23.71
CA PRO A 39 -19.49 13.62 22.64
C PRO A 39 -18.02 14.00 22.41
N THR A 40 -17.20 13.03 22.09
CA THR A 40 -15.76 13.25 21.83
C THR A 40 -15.41 12.76 20.43
N GLU A 41 -14.24 13.16 19.93
CA GLU A 41 -13.68 12.63 18.68
C GLU A 41 -13.59 11.09 18.68
N ARG A 42 -13.33 10.50 19.85
CA ARG A 42 -13.32 9.03 20.02
C ARG A 42 -14.68 8.41 19.77
N LEU A 43 -15.77 9.10 20.14
CA LEU A 43 -17.12 8.63 19.82
C LEU A 43 -17.36 8.65 18.31
N ILE A 44 -16.97 9.73 17.63
CA ILE A 44 -17.08 9.84 16.17
C ILE A 44 -16.34 8.68 15.51
N HIS A 45 -15.11 8.41 15.92
CA HIS A 45 -14.33 7.28 15.42
C HIS A 45 -15.03 5.94 15.70
N GLY A 46 -15.54 5.73 16.92
CA GLY A 46 -16.28 4.51 17.28
C GLY A 46 -17.54 4.29 16.45
N ILE A 47 -18.27 5.38 16.14
CA ILE A 47 -19.44 5.34 15.24
C ILE A 47 -19.00 4.87 13.87
N VAL A 48 -17.97 5.47 13.28
CA VAL A 48 -17.45 5.05 11.97
C VAL A 48 -17.08 3.57 11.96
N GLN A 49 -16.33 3.09 12.95
CA GLN A 49 -15.90 1.68 12.99
C GLN A 49 -17.08 0.72 13.15
N SER A 50 -18.00 0.99 14.08
CA SER A 50 -19.11 0.08 14.36
C SER A 50 -20.14 0.02 13.22
N PHE A 51 -20.51 1.15 12.64
CA PHE A 51 -21.43 1.19 11.51
C PHE A 51 -20.72 0.75 10.22
N GLY A 52 -19.41 0.98 10.10
CA GLY A 52 -18.55 0.43 9.06
C GLY A 52 -18.56 -1.10 9.01
N CYS A 53 -18.20 -1.74 10.11
CA CYS A 53 -18.20 -3.21 10.23
C CYS A 53 -19.58 -3.84 9.99
N THR A 54 -20.67 -3.13 10.28
CA THR A 54 -22.04 -3.63 10.11
C THR A 54 -22.65 -3.34 8.74
N GLY A 55 -21.91 -2.69 7.84
CA GLY A 55 -22.37 -2.38 6.48
C GLY A 55 -23.23 -1.13 6.36
N HIS A 56 -23.32 -0.31 7.41
CA HIS A 56 -24.24 0.84 7.54
C HIS A 56 -23.54 2.18 7.32
N VAL A 57 -22.70 2.28 6.29
CA VAL A 57 -21.76 3.41 6.16
C VAL A 57 -22.43 4.73 5.82
N ILE A 58 -23.53 4.71 5.05
CA ILE A 58 -24.32 5.92 4.75
C ILE A 58 -24.90 6.51 6.03
N LEU A 59 -25.40 5.67 6.93
CA LEU A 59 -25.89 6.08 8.24
C LEU A 59 -24.75 6.62 9.12
N ALA A 60 -23.58 5.98 9.08
CA ALA A 60 -22.38 6.44 9.77
C ALA A 60 -22.01 7.87 9.35
N ARG A 61 -21.95 8.14 8.04
CA ARG A 61 -21.71 9.47 7.46
C ARG A 61 -22.71 10.50 8.00
N LYS A 62 -24.01 10.22 7.91
CA LYS A 62 -25.05 11.12 8.41
C LYS A 62 -24.90 11.39 9.91
N LEU A 63 -24.61 10.36 10.71
CA LEU A 63 -24.42 10.48 12.17
C LEU A 63 -23.23 11.34 12.54
N ILE A 64 -22.07 11.13 11.91
CA ILE A 64 -20.88 11.92 12.25
C ILE A 64 -21.04 13.39 11.87
N VAL A 65 -21.68 13.68 10.72
CA VAL A 65 -21.97 15.05 10.29
C VAL A 65 -22.96 15.70 11.24
N TYR A 66 -24.04 14.98 11.61
CA TYR A 66 -25.02 15.46 12.58
C TYR A 66 -24.38 15.78 13.94
N ILE A 67 -23.52 14.88 14.45
CA ILE A 67 -22.85 15.07 15.74
C ILE A 67 -21.85 16.22 15.67
N SER A 68 -21.07 16.30 14.59
CA SER A 68 -20.12 17.38 14.37
C SER A 68 -20.80 18.76 14.36
N GLN A 69 -21.88 18.90 13.59
CA GLN A 69 -22.65 20.15 13.49
C GLN A 69 -23.35 20.50 14.81
N ARG A 70 -23.94 19.51 15.47
CA ARG A 70 -24.74 19.73 16.69
C ARG A 70 -23.88 20.02 17.91
N TRP A 71 -22.70 19.41 18.05
CA TRP A 71 -21.83 19.61 19.21
C TRP A 71 -20.55 20.41 18.90
N GLN A 72 -20.40 20.91 17.66
CA GLN A 72 -19.23 21.68 17.20
C GLN A 72 -17.91 20.95 17.42
N ILE A 73 -17.91 19.63 17.18
CA ILE A 73 -16.74 18.77 17.30
C ILE A 73 -16.15 18.58 15.91
N PRO A 74 -14.85 18.88 15.69
CA PRO A 74 -14.21 18.60 14.41
C PRO A 74 -14.18 17.09 14.17
N ILE A 75 -14.43 16.67 12.94
CA ILE A 75 -14.32 15.27 12.57
C ILE A 75 -12.83 14.98 12.29
N PRO A 76 -12.17 14.07 13.04
CA PRO A 76 -10.77 13.79 12.82
C PRO A 76 -10.51 13.25 11.41
N PRO A 77 -9.37 13.58 10.78
CA PRO A 77 -9.02 13.09 9.45
C PRO A 77 -8.99 11.55 9.41
N SER A 78 -8.52 10.91 10.48
CA SER A 78 -8.51 9.45 10.62
C SER A 78 -9.91 8.81 10.57
N SER A 79 -10.94 9.51 11.05
CA SER A 79 -12.33 9.04 10.98
C SER A 79 -12.88 9.14 9.56
N TRP A 80 -12.49 10.18 8.82
CA TRP A 80 -12.81 10.32 7.39
C TRP A 80 -12.13 9.26 6.54
N SER A 81 -10.83 9.01 6.75
CA SER A 81 -10.09 7.94 6.07
C SER A 81 -10.72 6.57 6.33
N ALA A 82 -11.02 6.25 7.60
CA ALA A 82 -11.69 5.00 7.97
C ALA A 82 -13.09 4.89 7.33
N LEU A 83 -13.86 5.98 7.27
CA LEU A 83 -15.17 5.97 6.64
C LEU A 83 -15.06 5.70 5.14
N LEU A 84 -14.09 6.32 4.47
CA LEU A 84 -13.80 6.12 3.05
C LEU A 84 -13.37 4.67 2.78
N GLU A 85 -12.47 4.12 3.60
CA GLU A 85 -12.06 2.72 3.53
C GLU A 85 -13.25 1.77 3.66
N TRP A 86 -14.11 1.96 4.66
CA TRP A 86 -15.30 1.13 4.84
C TRP A 86 -16.27 1.25 3.66
N THR A 87 -16.51 2.46 3.12
CA THR A 87 -17.34 2.60 1.91
C THR A 87 -16.76 1.84 0.73
N TYR A 88 -15.45 1.92 0.53
CA TYR A 88 -14.77 1.28 -0.57
C TYR A 88 -14.79 -0.25 -0.45
N ILE A 89 -14.51 -0.79 0.74
CA ILE A 89 -14.58 -2.22 1.02
C ILE A 89 -15.99 -2.75 0.73
N LEU A 90 -17.03 -2.05 1.17
CA LEU A 90 -18.42 -2.45 0.91
C LEU A 90 -18.84 -2.30 -0.55
N SER A 91 -18.23 -1.38 -1.30
CA SER A 91 -18.44 -1.24 -2.74
C SER A 91 -17.77 -2.35 -3.56
N SER A 92 -16.85 -3.11 -2.94
CA SER A 92 -16.11 -4.17 -3.61
C SER A 92 -17.03 -5.33 -4.00
N LYS A 93 -16.63 -6.06 -5.06
CA LYS A 93 -17.43 -7.18 -5.57
C LYS A 93 -17.75 -8.24 -4.51
N PRO A 94 -16.78 -8.74 -3.71
CA PRO A 94 -17.04 -9.77 -2.70
C PRO A 94 -18.13 -9.33 -1.69
N ALA A 95 -18.00 -8.13 -1.13
CA ALA A 95 -18.98 -7.60 -0.18
C ALA A 95 -20.35 -7.43 -0.84
N SER A 96 -20.39 -6.84 -2.04
CA SER A 96 -21.66 -6.66 -2.77
C SER A 96 -22.34 -7.99 -3.11
N THR A 97 -21.59 -9.07 -3.34
CA THR A 97 -22.15 -10.40 -3.61
C THR A 97 -22.70 -11.05 -2.35
N GLU A 98 -22.01 -10.91 -1.21
CA GLU A 98 -22.49 -11.44 0.07
C GLU A 98 -23.81 -10.79 0.48
N TRP A 99 -23.92 -9.45 0.39
CA TRP A 99 -25.16 -8.76 0.73
C TRP A 99 -26.33 -9.08 -0.22
N LYS A 100 -26.04 -9.36 -1.50
CA LYS A 100 -27.06 -9.87 -2.44
C LYS A 100 -27.59 -11.24 -2.03
N ILE A 101 -26.72 -12.14 -1.54
CA ILE A 101 -27.11 -13.47 -1.07
C ILE A 101 -27.95 -13.34 0.22
N MET A 102 -27.60 -12.41 1.10
CA MET A 102 -28.36 -12.15 2.32
C MET A 102 -29.70 -11.44 2.09
N GLY A 103 -29.95 -10.91 0.88
CA GLY A 103 -31.21 -10.25 0.55
C GLY A 103 -31.35 -8.83 1.10
N ASP A 104 -30.25 -8.19 1.52
CA ASP A 104 -30.23 -6.83 2.07
C ASP A 104 -29.65 -5.83 1.04
N PRO A 105 -30.47 -5.29 0.11
CA PRO A 105 -29.97 -4.39 -0.93
C PRO A 105 -29.49 -3.04 -0.40
N ASN A 106 -29.97 -2.63 0.78
CA ASN A 106 -29.64 -1.33 1.38
C ASN A 106 -28.20 -1.25 1.91
N ARG A 107 -27.53 -2.39 2.07
CA ARG A 107 -26.11 -2.48 2.45
C ARG A 107 -25.17 -2.53 1.25
N ILE A 108 -25.72 -2.65 0.04
CA ILE A 108 -24.93 -2.66 -1.19
C ILE A 108 -24.54 -1.22 -1.52
N ILE A 109 -23.25 -0.93 -1.32
CA ILE A 109 -22.67 0.37 -1.64
C ILE A 109 -22.23 0.40 -3.10
N ARG A 110 -22.52 1.51 -3.79
CA ARG A 110 -22.06 1.74 -5.17
C ARG A 110 -20.77 2.55 -5.17
N ALA A 111 -19.98 2.40 -6.23
CA ALA A 111 -18.80 3.24 -6.45
C ALA A 111 -19.13 4.74 -6.44
N ASP A 112 -20.30 5.10 -6.99
CA ASP A 112 -20.83 6.47 -7.00
C ASP A 112 -20.97 7.05 -5.58
N GLU A 113 -21.32 6.22 -4.59
CA GLU A 113 -21.44 6.67 -3.20
C GLU A 113 -20.07 6.94 -2.57
N VAL A 114 -19.05 6.16 -2.92
CA VAL A 114 -17.65 6.42 -2.52
C VAL A 114 -17.18 7.76 -3.09
N LEU A 115 -17.50 8.04 -4.36
CA LEU A 115 -17.18 9.32 -5.00
C LEU A 115 -17.93 10.49 -4.33
N SER A 116 -19.21 10.32 -4.00
CA SER A 116 -19.97 11.35 -3.27
C SER A 116 -19.39 11.63 -1.87
N LEU A 117 -18.79 10.62 -1.23
CA LEU A 117 -18.15 10.76 0.07
C LEU A 117 -16.84 11.54 -0.09
N TRP A 118 -16.04 11.18 -1.10
CA TRP A 118 -14.82 11.88 -1.46
C TRP A 118 -15.05 13.38 -1.72
N GLU A 119 -16.08 13.71 -2.49
CA GLU A 119 -16.45 15.09 -2.78
C GLU A 119 -16.79 15.85 -1.49
N THR A 120 -17.49 15.23 -0.54
CA THR A 120 -17.75 15.90 0.76
C THR A 120 -16.55 15.97 1.69
N LEU A 121 -15.57 15.09 1.53
CA LEU A 121 -14.33 15.12 2.30
C LEU A 121 -13.42 16.26 1.82
N LYS A 122 -13.38 16.49 0.49
CA LYS A 122 -12.62 17.59 -0.12
C LYS A 122 -13.36 18.93 -0.13
N GLY A 123 -14.69 18.90 -0.20
CA GLY A 123 -15.51 20.09 -0.19
C GLY A 123 -15.48 20.83 1.14
N GLU A 124 -15.84 22.11 1.09
CA GLU A 124 -16.17 22.86 2.31
C GLU A 124 -17.37 22.19 3.00
N PRO A 125 -17.35 22.04 4.34
CA PRO A 125 -16.53 22.76 5.32
C PRO A 125 -15.27 22.01 5.84
N PHE A 126 -14.98 20.79 5.36
CA PHE A 126 -14.01 19.91 6.05
C PHE A 126 -12.58 19.97 5.48
N SER A 127 -12.42 20.17 4.17
CA SER A 127 -11.13 20.38 3.49
C SER A 127 -9.98 19.48 3.99
N VAL A 128 -10.25 18.17 4.12
CA VAL A 128 -9.31 17.24 4.77
C VAL A 128 -8.11 16.96 3.87
N ASN A 129 -6.90 16.93 4.45
CA ASN A 129 -5.69 16.56 3.71
C ASN A 129 -5.74 15.08 3.32
N VAL A 130 -5.65 14.82 2.01
CA VAL A 130 -5.81 13.49 1.42
C VAL A 130 -4.45 12.86 1.21
N GLY A 131 -4.22 11.70 1.83
CA GLY A 131 -3.01 10.91 1.63
C GLY A 131 -3.07 10.03 0.38
N LEU A 132 -1.96 9.29 0.15
CA LEU A 132 -1.86 8.35 -0.96
C LEU A 132 -2.94 7.25 -0.90
N HIS A 133 -3.27 6.79 0.30
CA HIS A 133 -4.22 5.71 0.47
C HIS A 133 -5.64 6.12 0.04
N GLU A 134 -6.03 7.33 0.45
CA GLU A 134 -7.30 7.91 0.07
C GLU A 134 -7.35 8.14 -1.46
N THR A 135 -6.28 8.66 -2.07
CA THR A 135 -6.22 8.78 -3.55
C THR A 135 -6.32 7.43 -4.27
N ASP A 136 -5.75 6.36 -3.71
CA ASP A 136 -5.86 5.01 -4.25
C ASP A 136 -7.30 4.52 -4.28
N ILE A 137 -8.05 4.76 -3.20
CA ILE A 137 -9.48 4.45 -3.12
C ILE A 137 -10.25 5.25 -4.16
N TYR A 138 -9.97 6.55 -4.29
CA TYR A 138 -10.65 7.43 -5.24
C TYR A 138 -10.45 7.00 -6.69
N VAL A 139 -9.21 6.80 -7.12
CA VAL A 139 -8.89 6.39 -8.50
C VAL A 139 -9.51 5.03 -8.83
N LYS A 140 -9.41 4.05 -7.92
CA LYS A 140 -10.04 2.74 -8.09
C LYS A 140 -11.57 2.85 -8.19
N SER A 141 -12.17 3.75 -7.41
CA SER A 141 -13.61 4.00 -7.44
C SER A 141 -14.04 4.63 -8.77
N LEU A 142 -13.32 5.62 -9.30
CA LEU A 142 -13.57 6.21 -10.62
C LEU A 142 -13.51 5.16 -11.74
N ILE A 143 -12.46 4.33 -11.73
CA ILE A 143 -12.29 3.23 -12.70
C ILE A 143 -13.44 2.22 -12.59
N SER A 144 -13.92 1.94 -11.37
CA SER A 144 -15.02 1.01 -11.13
C SER A 144 -16.38 1.56 -11.55
N ALA A 145 -16.60 2.87 -11.40
CA ALA A 145 -17.79 3.60 -11.86
C ALA A 145 -17.81 3.81 -13.38
N GLY A 146 -16.67 3.68 -14.05
CA GLY A 146 -16.54 3.89 -15.50
C GLY A 146 -16.31 5.34 -15.92
N ARG A 147 -15.99 6.25 -14.97
CA ARG A 147 -15.58 7.64 -15.22
C ARG A 147 -14.11 7.66 -15.63
N LEU A 148 -13.82 7.16 -16.85
CA LEU A 148 -12.45 6.86 -17.31
C LEU A 148 -11.61 8.13 -17.52
N ASP A 149 -12.23 9.22 -17.95
CA ASP A 149 -11.54 10.49 -18.25
C ASP A 149 -11.06 11.15 -16.95
N GLU A 150 -11.93 11.21 -15.94
CA GLU A 150 -11.54 11.69 -14.61
C GLU A 150 -10.51 10.78 -13.94
N ALA A 151 -10.61 9.47 -14.15
CA ALA A 151 -9.59 8.54 -13.68
C ALA A 151 -8.24 8.80 -14.35
N TRP A 152 -8.22 9.16 -15.64
CA TRP A 152 -6.99 9.52 -16.34
C TRP A 152 -6.35 10.74 -15.69
N GLU A 153 -7.11 11.83 -15.49
CA GLU A 153 -6.59 13.04 -14.87
C GLU A 153 -6.12 12.80 -13.42
N ALA A 154 -6.85 12.00 -12.65
CA ALA A 154 -6.42 11.61 -11.30
C ALA A 154 -5.13 10.77 -11.29
N ILE A 155 -4.94 9.89 -12.28
CA ILE A 155 -3.68 9.16 -12.45
C ILE A 155 -2.54 10.12 -12.81
N LYS A 156 -2.77 11.12 -13.68
CA LYS A 156 -1.75 12.14 -13.99
C LYS A 156 -1.32 12.90 -12.74
N GLN A 157 -2.27 13.32 -11.91
CA GLN A 157 -1.97 13.98 -10.62
C GLN A 157 -1.15 13.07 -9.70
N GLY A 158 -1.49 11.79 -9.63
CA GLY A 158 -0.70 10.82 -8.85
C GLY A 158 0.71 10.57 -9.41
N CYS A 159 0.89 10.68 -10.74
CA CYS A 159 2.20 10.62 -11.38
C CYS A 159 3.04 11.86 -11.06
N ALA A 160 2.44 13.06 -11.07
CA ALA A 160 3.12 14.28 -10.65
C ALA A 160 3.54 14.22 -9.17
N GLY A 161 2.68 13.67 -8.29
CA GLY A 161 3.02 13.43 -6.88
C GLY A 161 4.08 12.34 -6.67
N TYR A 162 4.22 11.40 -7.62
CA TYR A 162 5.34 10.46 -7.62
C TYR A 162 6.65 11.15 -8.03
N ASP A 163 6.61 12.05 -9.01
CA ASP A 163 7.79 12.78 -9.48
C ASP A 163 8.35 13.70 -8.38
N SER A 164 7.48 14.45 -7.69
CA SER A 164 7.90 15.26 -6.54
C SER A 164 8.47 14.40 -5.41
N LEU A 165 7.92 13.20 -5.20
CA LEU A 165 8.45 12.27 -4.21
C LEU A 165 9.80 11.68 -4.63
N CYS A 166 10.06 11.53 -5.93
CA CYS A 166 11.37 11.15 -6.41
C CYS A 166 12.38 12.23 -6.04
N GLU A 167 12.10 13.50 -6.31
CA GLU A 167 12.95 14.64 -5.93
C GLU A 167 13.27 14.63 -4.42
N GLU A 168 12.26 14.43 -3.55
CA GLU A 168 12.49 14.29 -2.10
C GLU A 168 13.40 13.11 -1.73
N VAL A 169 13.31 11.99 -2.46
CA VAL A 169 14.20 10.83 -2.27
C VAL A 169 15.62 11.16 -2.73
N GLU A 170 15.77 11.94 -3.81
CA GLU A 170 17.08 12.39 -4.29
C GLU A 170 17.76 13.27 -3.23
N GLU A 171 17.04 14.27 -2.72
CA GLU A 171 17.53 15.15 -1.64
C GLU A 171 17.94 14.36 -0.40
N ALA A 172 17.08 13.44 0.06
CA ALA A 172 17.38 12.60 1.22
C ALA A 172 18.54 11.62 0.97
N LEU A 173 18.73 11.16 -0.28
CA LEU A 173 19.89 10.36 -0.66
C LEU A 173 21.16 11.19 -0.50
N PHE A 174 21.20 12.41 -1.05
CA PHE A 174 22.34 13.31 -0.94
C PHE A 174 22.68 13.63 0.52
N GLU A 175 21.70 13.94 1.36
CA GLU A 175 21.88 14.10 2.81
C GLU A 175 22.53 12.86 3.45
N SER A 176 22.14 11.67 3.02
CA SER A 176 22.67 10.41 3.56
C SER A 176 24.07 10.04 3.08
N LEU A 177 24.58 10.70 2.02
CA LEU A 177 25.90 10.45 1.43
C LEU A 177 27.00 11.33 2.05
N TYR A 178 26.66 12.29 2.91
CA TYR A 178 27.67 13.10 3.61
C TYR A 178 28.54 12.25 4.55
N PRO A 179 29.85 12.55 4.67
CA PRO A 179 30.78 11.77 5.49
C PRO A 179 30.37 11.65 6.97
N SER A 180 29.63 12.62 7.50
CA SER A 180 29.08 12.66 8.86
C SER A 180 27.55 12.70 8.86
N ALA A 181 26.90 11.85 8.05
CA ALA A 181 25.45 11.82 7.97
C ALA A 181 24.81 11.41 9.32
N PRO A 182 23.85 12.19 9.85
CA PRO A 182 23.16 11.82 11.08
C PRO A 182 22.28 10.58 10.84
N PRO A 183 22.07 9.70 11.84
CA PRO A 183 21.28 8.47 11.69
C PRO A 183 19.83 8.74 11.24
N THR A 184 19.31 9.93 11.54
CA THR A 184 18.00 10.42 11.10
C THR A 184 17.89 10.57 9.59
N SER A 185 18.96 11.01 8.90
CA SER A 185 18.98 11.15 7.42
C SER A 185 18.90 9.79 6.72
N ILE A 186 19.62 8.78 7.21
CA ILE A 186 19.59 7.41 6.70
C ILE A 186 18.20 6.80 6.90
N ALA A 187 17.59 7.04 8.07
CA ALA A 187 16.23 6.61 8.35
C ALA A 187 15.23 7.29 7.41
N ARG A 188 15.30 8.62 7.25
CA ARG A 188 14.47 9.42 6.35
C ARG A 188 14.51 8.89 4.92
N HIS A 189 15.71 8.70 4.37
CA HIS A 189 15.91 8.13 3.03
C HIS A 189 15.23 6.77 2.85
N ARG A 190 15.41 5.85 3.82
CA ARG A 190 14.77 4.52 3.76
C ARG A 190 13.24 4.61 3.78
N HIS A 191 12.66 5.52 4.56
CA HIS A 191 11.21 5.72 4.62
C HIS A 191 10.68 6.29 3.31
N LEU A 192 11.32 7.33 2.78
CA LEU A 192 10.95 7.94 1.51
C LEU A 192 11.07 6.95 0.35
N LYS A 193 12.15 6.17 0.31
CA LYS A 193 12.33 5.11 -0.69
C LYS A 193 11.24 4.04 -0.60
N THR A 194 10.83 3.65 0.60
CA THR A 194 9.71 2.71 0.77
C THR A 194 8.41 3.30 0.25
N ARG A 195 8.16 4.58 0.54
CA ARG A 195 6.99 5.33 0.03
C ARG A 195 7.04 5.48 -1.50
N GLN A 196 8.22 5.67 -2.09
CA GLN A 196 8.45 5.68 -3.55
C GLN A 196 8.06 4.36 -4.19
N HIS A 197 8.46 3.25 -3.59
CA HIS A 197 8.07 1.94 -4.11
C HIS A 197 6.58 1.69 -3.98
N MET A 198 5.97 2.07 -2.85
CA MET A 198 4.54 1.93 -2.64
C MET A 198 3.75 2.75 -3.66
N THR A 199 4.07 4.04 -3.83
CA THR A 199 3.44 4.93 -4.82
C THR A 199 3.57 4.38 -6.24
N TRP A 200 4.78 3.94 -6.64
CA TRP A 200 5.00 3.33 -7.95
C TRP A 200 4.07 2.14 -8.22
N TYR A 201 3.99 1.18 -7.28
CA TYR A 201 3.14 0.00 -7.46
C TYR A 201 1.66 0.35 -7.46
N THR A 202 1.26 1.35 -6.68
CA THR A 202 -0.10 1.87 -6.67
C THR A 202 -0.47 2.47 -8.03
N VAL A 203 0.35 3.37 -8.59
CA VAL A 203 0.15 3.97 -9.91
C VAL A 203 0.14 2.91 -11.01
N GLN A 204 1.10 1.97 -10.98
CA GLN A 204 1.12 0.83 -11.89
C GLN A 204 -0.17 0.01 -11.81
N GLY A 205 -0.69 -0.21 -10.59
CA GLY A 205 -1.95 -0.87 -10.34
C GLY A 205 -3.13 -0.13 -10.98
N TRP A 206 -3.18 1.20 -10.84
CA TRP A 206 -4.19 2.05 -11.48
C TRP A 206 -4.14 1.93 -13.00
N CYS A 207 -2.96 2.07 -13.61
CA CYS A 207 -2.80 1.97 -15.06
C CYS A 207 -3.27 0.60 -15.61
N GLN A 208 -2.93 -0.49 -14.91
CA GLN A 208 -3.39 -1.83 -15.30
C GLN A 208 -4.91 -1.99 -15.17
N GLN A 209 -5.51 -1.47 -14.09
CA GLN A 209 -6.96 -1.54 -13.90
C GLN A 209 -7.70 -0.70 -14.93
N TRP A 210 -7.21 0.51 -15.21
CA TRP A 210 -7.74 1.39 -16.24
C TRP A 210 -7.68 0.70 -17.59
N LEU A 211 -6.52 0.19 -18.02
CA LEU A 211 -6.39 -0.53 -19.29
C LEU A 211 -7.35 -1.72 -19.40
N ARG A 212 -7.47 -2.54 -18.34
CA ARG A 212 -8.38 -3.70 -18.35
C ARG A 212 -9.86 -3.32 -18.43
N ARG A 213 -10.25 -2.16 -17.90
CA ARG A 213 -11.64 -1.68 -17.93
C ARG A 213 -11.93 -0.96 -19.23
N THR A 214 -11.06 -0.06 -19.64
CA THR A 214 -11.14 0.66 -20.91
C THR A 214 -11.12 -0.29 -22.09
N SER A 215 -10.26 -1.31 -22.09
CA SER A 215 -10.19 -2.28 -23.19
C SER A 215 -11.47 -3.12 -23.35
N LYS A 216 -12.20 -3.36 -22.25
CA LYS A 216 -13.51 -4.03 -22.28
C LYS A 216 -14.61 -3.09 -22.75
N SER A 217 -14.62 -1.85 -22.25
CA SER A 217 -15.62 -0.84 -22.61
C SER A 217 -15.52 -0.42 -24.08
N LEU A 218 -14.30 -0.11 -24.54
CA LEU A 218 -14.03 0.34 -25.91
C LEU A 218 -14.11 -0.78 -26.94
N ARG A 219 -14.23 -2.05 -26.54
CA ARG A 219 -14.47 -3.16 -27.46
C ARG A 219 -15.72 -2.94 -28.33
N HIS A 220 -16.70 -2.22 -27.79
CA HIS A 220 -17.93 -1.88 -28.50
C HIS A 220 -17.83 -0.58 -29.32
N ARG A 221 -16.70 0.14 -29.25
CA ARG A 221 -16.47 1.44 -29.92
C ARG A 221 -15.21 1.40 -30.79
N PRO A 222 -15.30 0.88 -32.03
CA PRO A 222 -14.15 0.59 -32.89
C PRO A 222 -13.29 1.81 -33.23
N HIS A 223 -13.88 2.99 -33.34
CA HIS A 223 -13.18 4.21 -33.74
C HIS A 223 -12.37 4.85 -32.60
N LEU A 224 -12.80 4.68 -31.34
CA LEU A 224 -12.14 5.29 -30.18
C LEU A 224 -11.02 4.44 -29.60
N SER A 225 -11.17 3.10 -29.64
CA SER A 225 -10.16 2.17 -29.13
C SER A 225 -8.73 2.42 -29.65
N PRO A 226 -8.49 2.63 -30.96
CA PRO A 226 -7.14 2.84 -31.49
C PRO A 226 -6.57 4.24 -31.21
N GLN A 227 -7.37 5.20 -30.75
CA GLN A 227 -6.89 6.55 -30.43
C GLN A 227 -6.58 6.67 -28.93
N ILE A 228 -7.56 6.31 -28.09
CA ILE A 228 -7.50 6.53 -26.65
C ILE A 228 -6.48 5.63 -25.95
N ILE A 229 -6.43 4.34 -26.30
CA ILE A 229 -5.56 3.38 -25.61
C ILE A 229 -4.08 3.66 -25.89
N PRO A 230 -3.63 3.89 -27.14
CA PRO A 230 -2.24 4.21 -27.39
C PRO A 230 -1.80 5.54 -26.79
N GLN A 231 -2.67 6.55 -26.77
CA GLN A 231 -2.37 7.83 -26.11
C GLN A 231 -2.14 7.64 -24.61
N PHE A 232 -3.01 6.89 -23.92
CA PHE A 232 -2.81 6.52 -22.52
C PHE A 232 -1.52 5.72 -22.30
N VAL A 233 -1.21 4.78 -23.19
CA VAL A 233 0.05 4.00 -23.12
C VAL A 233 1.27 4.90 -23.31
N GLY A 234 1.19 5.92 -24.17
CA GLY A 234 2.23 6.94 -24.33
C GLY A 234 2.46 7.73 -23.05
N ASP A 235 1.40 8.28 -22.47
CA ASP A 235 1.46 9.09 -21.25
C ASP A 235 2.04 8.33 -20.04
N PHE A 236 1.68 7.04 -19.89
CA PHE A 236 2.00 6.25 -18.71
C PHE A 236 2.98 5.11 -18.96
N TYR A 237 3.72 5.16 -20.07
CA TYR A 237 4.62 4.09 -20.50
C TYR A 237 5.54 3.59 -19.37
N ARG A 238 6.09 4.50 -18.57
CA ARG A 238 7.00 4.20 -17.46
C ARG A 238 6.40 3.26 -16.41
N PHE A 239 5.11 3.41 -16.08
CA PHE A 239 4.46 2.64 -15.02
C PHE A 239 3.85 1.32 -15.50
N LEU A 240 3.72 1.12 -16.82
CA LEU A 240 3.08 -0.05 -17.37
C LEU A 240 3.94 -1.31 -17.24
N PRO A 241 3.33 -2.48 -17.00
CA PRO A 241 4.07 -3.73 -16.95
C PRO A 241 4.61 -4.07 -18.34
N ASP A 242 5.84 -4.58 -18.42
CA ASP A 242 6.38 -5.18 -19.63
C ASP A 242 6.19 -6.71 -19.59
N PRO A 243 5.54 -7.33 -20.60
CA PRO A 243 4.94 -6.70 -21.78
C PRO A 243 3.57 -6.09 -21.50
N ILE A 244 3.30 -4.95 -22.15
CA ILE A 244 2.03 -4.23 -22.08
C ILE A 244 1.02 -4.99 -22.92
N THR A 245 -0.08 -5.43 -22.32
CA THR A 245 -1.15 -6.16 -23.01
C THR A 245 -2.47 -5.40 -22.92
N TYR A 246 -3.11 -5.18 -24.06
CA TYR A 246 -4.45 -4.62 -24.12
C TYR A 246 -5.25 -5.22 -25.27
N THR A 247 -6.57 -5.23 -25.14
CA THR A 247 -7.48 -5.77 -26.15
C THR A 247 -8.07 -4.65 -26.99
N THR A 248 -8.06 -4.83 -28.30
CA THR A 248 -8.74 -3.99 -29.29
C THR A 248 -9.79 -4.82 -30.02
N ASN A 249 -10.57 -4.19 -30.89
CA ASN A 249 -11.57 -4.90 -31.70
C ASN A 249 -10.93 -5.92 -32.64
N GLY A 250 -9.71 -5.67 -33.11
CA GLY A 250 -8.94 -6.57 -33.97
C GLY A 250 -8.19 -7.69 -33.24
N GLY A 251 -8.23 -7.72 -31.90
CA GLY A 251 -7.55 -8.74 -31.10
C GLY A 251 -6.70 -8.16 -29.96
N THR A 252 -5.84 -9.00 -29.39
CA THR A 252 -4.97 -8.62 -28.28
C THR A 252 -3.65 -8.06 -28.81
N VAL A 253 -3.34 -6.81 -28.47
CA VAL A 253 -2.06 -6.17 -28.76
C VAL A 253 -1.13 -6.40 -27.57
N ARG A 254 0.09 -6.86 -27.87
CA ARG A 254 1.15 -7.07 -26.87
C ARG A 254 2.38 -6.28 -27.28
N ILE A 255 2.65 -5.19 -26.57
CA ILE A 255 3.84 -4.37 -26.76
C ILE A 255 4.90 -4.89 -25.78
N ALA A 256 5.87 -5.61 -26.31
CA ALA A 256 7.02 -6.08 -25.53
C ALA A 256 8.15 -5.07 -25.68
N ASN A 257 8.60 -4.49 -24.57
CA ASN A 257 9.78 -3.65 -24.58
C ASN A 257 11.03 -4.55 -24.56
N LYS A 258 11.78 -4.58 -25.67
CA LYS A 258 12.98 -5.44 -25.79
C LYS A 258 14.02 -5.15 -24.71
N GLU A 259 14.09 -3.90 -24.23
CA GLU A 259 15.03 -3.48 -23.18
C GLU A 259 14.63 -3.96 -21.77
N THR A 260 13.33 -4.16 -21.54
CA THR A 260 12.78 -4.48 -20.21
C THR A 260 12.60 -6.00 -20.02
N ASN A 261 12.42 -6.77 -21.10
CA ASN A 261 12.33 -8.22 -21.06
C ASN A 261 13.64 -8.93 -20.65
N GLN A 262 14.79 -8.23 -20.65
CA GLN A 262 16.03 -8.74 -20.06
C GLN A 262 16.04 -8.70 -18.51
N LYS A 263 15.08 -8.02 -17.86
CA LYS A 263 15.15 -7.62 -16.44
C LYS A 263 14.56 -8.63 -15.44
N VAL A 264 13.90 -9.71 -15.90
CA VAL A 264 13.27 -10.70 -15.00
C VAL A 264 13.56 -12.12 -15.46
N LYS A 265 14.43 -12.83 -14.72
CA LYS A 265 14.64 -14.27 -14.89
C LYS A 265 14.12 -14.97 -13.63
N TRP A 266 13.32 -16.01 -13.79
CA TRP A 266 13.02 -16.88 -12.67
C TRP A 266 14.29 -17.61 -12.27
N VAL A 267 14.73 -17.43 -11.02
CA VAL A 267 15.90 -18.11 -10.48
C VAL A 267 15.43 -19.04 -9.39
N SER A 268 15.80 -20.31 -9.48
CA SER A 268 15.61 -21.26 -8.40
C SER A 268 16.51 -20.84 -7.24
N ARG A 269 15.93 -20.33 -6.15
CA ARG A 269 16.69 -19.97 -4.96
C ARG A 269 16.25 -20.85 -3.81
N ILE A 270 17.23 -21.39 -3.08
CA ILE A 270 16.97 -22.04 -1.80
C ILE A 270 16.62 -20.91 -0.83
N VAL A 271 15.35 -20.83 -0.42
CA VAL A 271 14.91 -19.88 0.59
C VAL A 271 14.80 -20.64 1.91
N THR A 272 15.53 -20.19 2.91
CA THR A 272 15.35 -20.65 4.28
C THR A 272 14.10 -19.99 4.84
N SER A 273 13.07 -20.79 5.15
CA SER A 273 11.88 -20.24 5.83
C SER A 273 12.26 -19.79 7.24
N ALA A 274 11.49 -18.86 7.80
CA ALA A 274 11.59 -18.56 9.23
C ALA A 274 11.42 -19.86 10.03
N PRO A 275 12.17 -20.04 11.13
CA PRO A 275 12.04 -21.22 11.98
C PRO A 275 10.60 -21.33 12.45
N THR A 276 9.93 -22.41 12.06
CA THR A 276 8.56 -22.67 12.52
C THR A 276 8.68 -23.51 13.77
N GLN A 277 8.25 -22.98 14.91
CA GLN A 277 8.06 -23.79 16.11
C GLN A 277 6.88 -24.71 15.86
N ARG A 278 7.13 -26.02 15.96
CA ARG A 278 6.06 -27.02 15.95
C ARG A 278 6.19 -27.83 17.23
N LEU A 279 5.05 -28.10 17.85
CA LEU A 279 4.96 -29.13 18.88
C LEU A 279 5.04 -30.46 18.13
N ALA A 280 6.17 -31.15 18.26
CA ALA A 280 6.31 -32.49 17.72
C ALA A 280 5.88 -33.49 18.80
N PRO A 281 5.19 -34.58 18.43
CA PRO A 281 5.00 -35.71 19.34
C PRO A 281 6.38 -36.28 19.69
N ASP A 282 6.67 -36.42 20.97
CA ASP A 282 7.93 -37.01 21.43
C ASP A 282 8.05 -38.46 20.91
N PRO A 283 9.09 -38.82 20.15
CA PRO A 283 9.27 -40.18 19.63
C PRO A 283 9.46 -41.23 20.74
N ASN A 284 9.80 -40.81 21.96
CA ASN A 284 9.92 -41.71 23.12
C ASN A 284 8.58 -42.02 23.80
N ARG A 285 7.45 -41.56 23.24
CA ARG A 285 6.11 -41.79 23.79
C ARG A 285 5.78 -43.30 23.80
N PRO A 286 5.50 -43.91 24.96
CA PRO A 286 4.89 -45.24 24.98
C PRO A 286 3.49 -45.13 24.39
N LYS A 287 3.20 -45.97 23.38
CA LYS A 287 1.85 -46.13 22.84
C LYS A 287 0.97 -46.67 23.97
N TYR A 288 -0.24 -46.13 24.12
CA TYR A 288 -1.23 -46.64 25.07
C TYR A 288 -1.30 -48.17 24.97
N ALA A 289 -1.07 -48.87 26.08
CA ALA A 289 -1.26 -50.31 26.13
C ALA A 289 -2.76 -50.58 26.30
N LYS A 290 -3.36 -51.36 25.39
CA LYS A 290 -4.68 -51.93 25.65
C LYS A 290 -4.49 -53.04 26.69
N PRO A 291 -5.06 -52.92 27.91
CA PRO A 291 -5.08 -54.07 28.80
C PRO A 291 -5.88 -55.19 28.12
N VAL A 292 -5.43 -56.44 28.31
CA VAL A 292 -6.03 -57.61 27.69
C VAL A 292 -7.50 -57.71 28.15
N GLY A 293 -8.44 -57.38 27.25
CA GLY A 293 -9.88 -57.45 27.49
C GLY A 293 -10.68 -56.17 27.18
N ALA A 294 -10.04 -55.00 27.01
CA ALA A 294 -10.77 -53.76 26.74
C ALA A 294 -11.30 -53.69 25.28
N ARG A 295 -12.62 -53.52 25.12
CA ARG A 295 -13.28 -53.48 23.80
C ARG A 295 -13.44 -52.07 23.22
N ASP A 296 -13.46 -51.03 24.06
CA ASP A 296 -13.74 -49.65 23.63
C ASP A 296 -12.56 -48.67 23.86
N PRO A 297 -12.47 -47.57 23.07
CA PRO A 297 -11.33 -46.63 23.12
C PRO A 297 -11.32 -45.71 24.34
N GLU A 298 -12.34 -45.74 25.20
CA GLU A 298 -12.45 -44.88 26.39
C GLU A 298 -11.68 -45.43 27.62
N ASP A 299 -11.24 -46.70 27.58
CA ASP A 299 -10.53 -47.37 28.68
C ASP A 299 -8.99 -47.17 28.67
N LEU A 300 -8.48 -46.19 27.93
CA LEU A 300 -7.03 -45.93 27.84
C LEU A 300 -6.54 -45.16 29.08
N VAL A 301 -5.86 -45.85 29.99
CA VAL A 301 -5.26 -45.23 31.18
C VAL A 301 -3.94 -44.53 30.81
N PRO A 302 -3.74 -43.24 31.19
CA PRO A 302 -2.48 -42.55 30.95
C PRO A 302 -1.37 -43.13 31.84
N VAL A 303 -0.17 -43.31 31.28
CA VAL A 303 1.01 -43.74 32.04
C VAL A 303 1.52 -42.55 32.85
N LEU A 304 1.40 -42.63 34.18
CA LEU A 304 1.95 -41.65 35.13
C LEU A 304 3.36 -42.08 35.57
N THR A 305 4.23 -41.12 35.86
CA THR A 305 5.50 -41.37 36.57
C THR A 305 5.24 -41.80 38.01
N GLN A 306 6.20 -42.44 38.68
CA GLN A 306 6.06 -42.93 40.07
C GLN A 306 5.69 -41.83 41.10
N LEU A 307 5.83 -40.55 40.74
CA LEU A 307 5.49 -39.39 41.58
C LEU A 307 4.11 -38.78 41.29
N GLY A 308 3.31 -39.35 40.37
CA GLY A 308 1.91 -38.95 40.16
C GLY A 308 1.69 -37.71 39.27
N ASP A 309 2.75 -37.01 38.87
CA ASP A 309 2.62 -35.87 37.97
C ASP A 309 2.31 -36.30 36.52
N PRO A 310 1.41 -35.61 35.81
CA PRO A 310 1.19 -35.83 34.39
C PRO A 310 2.42 -35.36 33.60
N VAL A 311 3.11 -36.30 32.95
CA VAL A 311 4.27 -36.01 32.10
C VAL A 311 3.80 -35.37 30.79
N TYR A 312 3.45 -34.08 30.82
CA TYR A 312 3.22 -33.32 29.59
C TYR A 312 3.79 -31.91 29.69
N GLU A 313 4.96 -31.72 29.11
CA GLU A 313 5.28 -30.47 28.43
C GLU A 313 5.67 -30.82 27.01
N SER A 314 4.82 -30.44 26.05
CA SER A 314 5.15 -30.58 24.64
C SER A 314 6.43 -29.79 24.35
N MET A 315 7.54 -30.46 24.03
CA MET A 315 8.77 -29.74 23.69
C MET A 315 8.60 -28.99 22.35
N PRO A 316 8.84 -27.66 22.32
CA PRO A 316 8.82 -26.91 21.08
C PRO A 316 10.05 -27.28 20.25
N ILE A 317 9.86 -28.08 19.20
CA ILE A 317 10.93 -28.36 18.24
C ILE A 317 10.94 -27.26 17.20
N THR A 318 12.12 -26.65 17.04
CA THR A 318 12.34 -25.60 16.04
C THR A 318 12.79 -26.23 14.73
N ILE A 319 11.90 -26.37 13.75
CA ILE A 319 12.25 -26.97 12.46
C ILE A 319 12.65 -25.86 11.48
N ARG A 320 13.91 -25.89 11.02
CA ARG A 320 14.40 -25.06 9.92
C ARG A 320 14.23 -25.83 8.62
N LYS A 321 13.28 -25.43 7.77
CA LYS A 321 13.11 -26.00 6.42
C LYS A 321 13.76 -25.09 5.40
N SER A 322 14.68 -25.65 4.61
CA SER A 322 15.12 -25.03 3.37
C SER A 322 14.27 -25.59 2.24
N ILE A 323 13.55 -24.71 1.53
CA ILE A 323 12.72 -25.12 0.39
C ILE A 323 13.32 -24.46 -0.84
N LYS A 324 13.62 -25.27 -1.86
CA LYS A 324 13.90 -24.77 -3.22
C LYS A 324 12.59 -24.22 -3.76
N ARG A 325 12.44 -22.90 -3.82
CA ARG A 325 11.29 -22.25 -4.45
C ARG A 325 11.77 -21.47 -5.65
N MET A 326 10.98 -21.52 -6.72
CA MET A 326 11.12 -20.57 -7.83
C MET A 326 10.77 -19.19 -7.28
N VAL A 327 11.80 -18.37 -7.07
CA VAL A 327 11.60 -16.98 -6.66
C VAL A 327 11.70 -16.14 -7.92
N ARG A 328 10.74 -15.24 -8.10
CA ARG A 328 10.84 -14.21 -9.13
C ARG A 328 11.95 -13.25 -8.71
N GLN A 329 13.19 -13.59 -9.04
CA GLN A 329 14.31 -12.73 -8.78
C GLN A 329 14.38 -11.72 -9.92
N ARG A 330 13.91 -10.50 -9.65
CA ARG A 330 14.18 -9.39 -10.56
C ARG A 330 15.70 -9.25 -10.61
N ARG A 331 16.32 -9.55 -11.77
CA ARG A 331 17.70 -9.12 -12.07
C ARG A 331 17.61 -7.62 -12.35
N GLN A 332 17.20 -6.83 -11.36
CA GLN A 332 17.64 -5.46 -11.38
C GLN A 332 19.12 -5.52 -11.00
N LEU A 333 19.97 -5.47 -12.01
CA LEU A 333 21.36 -5.02 -11.85
C LEU A 333 21.44 -3.58 -11.29
N ARG A 334 20.30 -2.91 -11.06
CA ARG A 334 20.23 -1.50 -10.65
C ARG A 334 19.60 -1.28 -9.26
N PHE A 335 18.80 -2.21 -8.71
CA PHE A 335 17.84 -1.84 -7.64
C PHE A 335 18.51 -1.88 -6.28
N GLY A 336 18.90 -0.69 -5.84
CA GLY A 336 19.84 -0.53 -4.74
C GLY A 336 21.24 -1.08 -5.07
N GLN A 337 21.53 -1.53 -6.29
CA GLN A 337 22.90 -1.91 -6.68
C GLN A 337 23.73 -0.68 -6.97
N ASP A 338 23.19 0.29 -7.72
CA ASP A 338 23.86 1.58 -7.95
C ASP A 338 23.95 2.38 -6.65
N GLU A 339 22.93 2.32 -5.79
CA GLU A 339 23.01 2.92 -4.44
C GLU A 339 24.02 2.19 -3.54
N LYS A 340 24.07 0.85 -3.56
CA LYS A 340 25.12 0.09 -2.86
C LYS A 340 26.50 0.42 -3.43
N PHE A 341 26.60 0.65 -4.73
CA PHE A 341 27.82 1.01 -5.42
C PHE A 341 28.30 2.39 -4.95
N LEU A 342 27.40 3.39 -4.90
CA LEU A 342 27.62 4.71 -4.33
C LEU A 342 28.03 4.64 -2.85
N ARG A 343 27.33 3.84 -2.03
CA ARG A 343 27.65 3.64 -0.60
C ARG A 343 28.93 2.84 -0.35
N SER A 344 29.33 1.97 -1.28
CA SER A 344 30.51 1.11 -1.14
C SER A 344 31.83 1.82 -1.47
N GLY A 345 31.79 3.09 -1.89
CA GLY A 345 32.97 3.85 -2.32
C GLY A 345 33.55 3.39 -3.67
N LYS A 346 33.09 2.26 -4.23
CA LYS A 346 33.54 1.72 -5.53
C LYS A 346 33.09 2.54 -6.74
N ALA A 347 32.22 3.53 -6.54
CA ALA A 347 31.88 4.52 -7.55
C ALA A 347 32.97 5.56 -7.79
N MET A 348 34.04 5.57 -6.98
CA MET A 348 35.21 6.41 -7.17
C MET A 348 36.23 5.67 -8.01
N MET A 349 36.69 6.32 -9.08
CA MET A 349 37.60 5.83 -10.13
C MET A 349 36.95 5.08 -11.30
N ARG A 350 36.52 5.86 -12.30
CA ARG A 350 37.10 5.71 -13.63
C ARG A 350 37.89 6.98 -13.90
N ASP A 351 39.22 6.87 -13.82
CA ASP A 351 40.06 7.83 -14.52
C ASP A 351 39.74 7.69 -16.01
N ASP A 352 39.40 8.81 -16.66
CA ASP A 352 39.28 8.87 -18.11
C ASP A 352 40.62 8.39 -18.69
N PRO A 353 40.66 7.30 -19.49
CA PRO A 353 41.89 6.94 -20.17
C PRO A 353 42.11 7.97 -21.27
N GLY A 354 43.08 8.85 -21.03
CA GLY A 354 43.96 9.43 -22.05
C GLY A 354 43.26 10.06 -23.24
N THR A 355 43.05 11.38 -23.15
CA THR A 355 43.08 12.19 -24.36
C THR A 355 44.54 12.18 -24.84
N ASP A 356 44.90 11.21 -25.68
CA ASP A 356 46.17 11.21 -26.41
C ASP A 356 46.15 12.36 -27.42
N VAL A 357 46.53 13.55 -26.96
CA VAL A 357 47.01 14.63 -27.82
C VAL A 357 48.52 14.57 -27.76
N ALA A 358 49.09 13.76 -28.64
CA ALA A 358 50.48 13.92 -29.04
C ALA A 358 50.52 15.14 -29.98
N ASP A 359 51.04 16.27 -29.50
CA ASP A 359 51.88 17.13 -30.31
C ASP A 359 52.65 18.19 -29.49
N MET A 360 53.92 18.31 -29.86
CA MET A 360 54.88 19.41 -29.63
C MET A 360 55.53 19.63 -28.25
N TYR A 361 56.73 19.04 -28.15
CA TYR A 361 57.97 19.63 -27.63
C TYR A 361 58.03 21.17 -27.66
N ILE A 362 58.22 21.82 -26.49
CA ILE A 362 59.19 22.92 -26.22
C ILE A 362 59.57 22.85 -24.72
N PRO A 363 60.86 23.00 -24.33
CA PRO A 363 61.34 22.78 -22.96
C PRO A 363 61.45 24.06 -22.10
N ASP A 364 61.58 23.79 -20.79
CA ASP A 364 62.15 24.58 -19.68
C ASP A 364 61.46 25.86 -19.20
N VAL A 365 60.98 25.83 -17.94
CA VAL A 365 61.46 26.67 -16.82
C VAL A 365 61.02 26.00 -15.50
N ASP A 366 62.00 25.69 -14.65
CA ASP A 366 61.80 25.33 -13.23
C ASP A 366 61.19 26.52 -12.45
N THR A 367 60.16 26.26 -11.66
CA THR A 367 60.00 26.96 -10.36
C THR A 367 59.04 26.22 -9.44
N ASP A 368 59.59 25.95 -8.27
CA ASP A 368 59.05 25.26 -7.10
C ASP A 368 57.83 25.95 -6.44
N ILE A 369 57.13 25.12 -5.65
CA ILE A 369 56.21 25.45 -4.54
C ILE A 369 54.78 25.88 -4.92
N ALA A 370 53.86 24.93 -4.80
CA ALA A 370 52.45 25.21 -4.49
C ALA A 370 51.88 24.12 -3.57
N GLU A 371 51.83 24.46 -2.28
CA GLU A 371 50.77 24.16 -1.32
C GLU A 371 49.90 22.90 -1.54
N MET A 372 50.10 21.90 -0.67
CA MET A 372 49.08 20.90 -0.36
C MET A 372 47.84 21.58 0.24
N GLY A 373 46.88 21.94 -0.60
CA GLY A 373 45.52 22.30 -0.20
C GLY A 373 44.61 21.06 -0.14
N PRO A 374 43.71 20.93 0.85
CA PRO A 374 42.77 19.82 0.94
C PRO A 374 41.58 20.09 0.01
N GLN A 375 41.73 19.84 -1.28
CA GLN A 375 40.65 20.07 -2.25
C GLN A 375 40.45 18.94 -3.26
N ASP A 376 40.57 17.68 -2.82
CA ASP A 376 39.86 16.60 -3.50
C ASP A 376 38.44 16.50 -2.93
N ALA A 377 37.61 17.50 -3.25
CA ALA A 377 36.17 17.37 -3.16
C ALA A 377 35.75 16.31 -4.18
N ARG A 378 35.80 15.05 -3.73
CA ARG A 378 35.47 13.83 -4.47
C ARG A 378 34.16 14.02 -5.24
N ARG A 379 34.26 14.32 -6.53
CA ARG A 379 33.09 14.50 -7.41
C ARG A 379 32.45 13.14 -7.66
N LEU A 380 31.27 12.93 -7.09
CA LEU A 380 30.40 11.82 -7.47
C LEU A 380 29.99 11.99 -8.93
N ASP A 381 30.14 10.94 -9.74
CA ASP A 381 29.68 10.97 -11.14
C ASP A 381 28.16 11.20 -11.17
N LYS A 382 27.76 12.39 -11.66
CA LYS A 382 26.36 12.78 -11.80
C LYS A 382 25.58 11.74 -12.60
N ASN A 383 26.20 11.07 -13.58
CA ASN A 383 25.52 10.05 -14.37
C ASN A 383 25.26 8.76 -13.56
N VAL A 384 26.12 8.40 -12.62
CA VAL A 384 25.90 7.23 -11.75
C VAL A 384 24.84 7.54 -10.70
N VAL A 385 24.86 8.77 -10.16
CA VAL A 385 23.82 9.24 -9.23
C VAL A 385 22.47 9.33 -9.93
N LEU A 386 22.39 9.96 -11.10
CA LEU A 386 21.17 10.02 -11.91
C LEU A 386 20.71 8.62 -12.34
N ARG A 387 21.61 7.66 -12.64
CA ARG A 387 21.21 6.26 -12.91
C ARG A 387 20.68 5.52 -11.69
N ALA A 388 21.16 5.86 -10.48
CA ALA A 388 20.64 5.29 -9.24
C ALA A 388 19.24 5.83 -8.90
N LEU A 389 18.96 7.06 -9.35
CA LEU A 389 17.73 7.81 -9.08
C LEU A 389 16.65 7.64 -10.17
N VAL A 390 17.06 7.60 -11.44
CA VAL A 390 16.17 7.44 -12.61
C VAL A 390 15.98 5.96 -12.93
N TRP A 391 14.71 5.54 -12.92
CA TRP A 391 14.26 4.15 -13.03
C TRP A 391 13.48 3.83 -14.30
#